data_AF-A0A3D9AHU5-F1
#
_entry.id   AF-A0A3D9AHU5-F1
#
_cell.length_a   1.000
_cell.length_b   1.000
_cell.length_c   1.000
_cell.angle_alpha   90.00
_cell.angle_beta   90.00
_cell.angle_gamma   90.00
#
_symmetry.space_group_name_H-M   'P 1'
#
loop_
_entity.id
_entity.type
_entity.pdbx_description
1 polymer ?
#
loop_
_entity_poly.entity_id
_entity_poly.type
_entity_poly.pdbx_seq_one_letter_code
_entity_poly.pdbx_strand_id
1 'polypeptide(L)'
;MKTSYKKDFTDWMKKGNVQVLKELKNSDFKIGDIVTFTNEYGIQFENIEILGFTNDESLQERIVYLDFSCYWFPVKLSEIKK
;
A
#
# COMPACT_ATOMS: atom_id res chain seq x y z
N MET A 1 -9.98 12.79 13.03
CA MET A 1 -9.82 11.32 13.04
C MET A 1 -9.39 10.92 11.65
N LYS A 2 -8.27 10.21 11.49
CA LYS A 2 -7.87 9.72 10.16
C LYS A 2 -8.80 8.58 9.75
N THR A 3 -9.41 8.68 8.58
CA THR A 3 -10.27 7.62 8.05
C THR A 3 -9.40 6.44 7.66
N SER A 4 -9.67 5.27 8.22
CA SER A 4 -9.08 4.01 7.76
C SER A 4 -9.94 3.45 6.62
N TYR A 5 -9.28 2.87 5.62
CA TYR A 5 -9.84 2.28 4.42
C TYR A 5 -9.67 0.75 4.39
N LYS A 6 -9.26 0.11 5.48
CA LYS A 6 -9.08 -1.36 5.59
C LYS A 6 -10.32 -2.16 5.16
N LYS A 7 -11.50 -1.70 5.54
CA LYS A 7 -12.76 -2.35 5.15
C LYS A 7 -12.97 -2.24 3.63
N ASP A 8 -12.77 -1.06 3.08
CA ASP A 8 -12.93 -0.80 1.65
C ASP A 8 -11.89 -1.57 0.81
N PHE A 9 -10.65 -1.66 1.30
CA PHE A 9 -9.60 -2.50 0.75
C PHE A 9 -10.00 -3.98 0.73
N THR A 10 -10.54 -4.49 1.84
CA THR A 10 -11.01 -5.88 1.94
C THR A 10 -12.16 -6.17 0.98
N ASP A 11 -13.12 -5.25 0.88
CA ASP A 11 -14.27 -5.39 -0.02
C ASP A 11 -13.83 -5.30 -1.49
N TRP A 12 -12.88 -4.41 -1.81
CA TRP A 12 -12.29 -4.31 -3.13
C TRP A 12 -11.53 -5.58 -3.53
N MET A 13 -10.69 -6.13 -2.65
CA MET A 13 -9.99 -7.40 -2.91
C MET A 13 -10.96 -8.52 -3.25
N LYS A 14 -12.04 -8.66 -2.46
CA LYS A 14 -13.06 -9.70 -2.68
C LYS A 14 -13.81 -9.50 -3.99
N LYS A 15 -14.23 -8.27 -4.31
CA LYS A 15 -14.97 -7.97 -5.54
C LYS A 15 -14.12 -8.16 -6.79
N GLY A 16 -12.85 -7.79 -6.74
CA GLY A 16 -11.92 -7.89 -7.86
C GLY A 16 -11.19 -9.23 -7.96
N ASN A 17 -11.39 -10.14 -7.00
CA ASN A 17 -10.59 -11.36 -6.85
C ASN A 17 -9.08 -11.06 -6.84
N VAL A 18 -8.68 -9.97 -6.17
CA VAL A 18 -7.30 -9.50 -6.12
C VAL A 18 -6.54 -10.30 -5.08
N GLN A 19 -5.40 -10.88 -5.48
CA GLN A 19 -4.49 -11.54 -4.57
C GLN A 19 -3.50 -10.54 -3.99
N VAL A 20 -3.42 -10.49 -2.67
CA VAL A 20 -2.48 -9.63 -1.94
C VAL A 20 -1.54 -10.49 -1.12
N LEU A 21 -0.26 -10.22 -1.27
CA LEU A 21 0.82 -10.88 -0.54
C LEU A 21 0.93 -10.28 0.86
N LYS A 22 1.16 -11.14 1.85
CA LYS A 22 1.32 -10.72 3.25
C LYS A 22 2.72 -10.22 3.58
N GLU A 23 3.69 -10.62 2.77
CA GLU A 23 5.10 -10.36 2.98
C GLU A 23 5.78 -10.10 1.63
N LEU A 24 6.78 -9.25 1.64
CA LEU A 24 7.64 -9.00 0.50
C LEU A 24 9.03 -9.58 0.79
N LYS A 25 9.49 -10.52 -0.05
CA LYS A 25 10.83 -11.11 0.12
C LYS A 25 11.90 -10.04 -0.02
N ASN A 26 12.93 -10.10 0.82
CA ASN A 26 14.07 -9.18 0.83
C ASN A 26 13.68 -7.71 1.07
N SER A 27 12.63 -7.45 1.85
CA SER A 27 12.23 -6.11 2.27
C SER A 27 12.12 -6.03 3.79
N ASP A 28 12.51 -4.88 4.36
CA ASP A 28 12.31 -4.58 5.78
C ASP A 28 10.87 -4.12 6.09
N PHE A 29 10.05 -3.92 5.06
CA PHE A 29 8.65 -3.51 5.21
C PHE A 29 7.73 -4.71 5.41
N LYS A 30 6.76 -4.55 6.32
CA LYS A 30 5.73 -5.55 6.61
C LYS A 30 4.36 -4.91 6.76
N ILE A 31 3.31 -5.73 6.63
CA ILE A 31 1.94 -5.29 6.96
C ILE A 31 1.90 -4.75 8.38
N GLY A 32 1.20 -3.63 8.57
CA GLY A 32 1.08 -2.95 9.86
C GLY A 32 2.21 -1.94 10.15
N ASP A 33 3.28 -1.91 9.35
CA ASP A 33 4.27 -0.82 9.46
C ASP A 33 3.60 0.52 9.16
N ILE A 34 3.93 1.53 9.96
CA ILE A 34 3.52 2.91 9.75
C ILE A 34 4.61 3.62 8.98
N VAL A 35 4.23 4.27 7.87
CA VAL A 35 5.14 4.93 6.94
C VAL A 35 4.67 6.33 6.59
N THR A 36 5.60 7.12 6.08
CA THR A 36 5.33 8.34 5.32
C THR A 36 5.42 8.03 3.84
N PHE A 37 4.34 8.25 3.11
CA PHE A 37 4.27 8.14 1.66
C PHE A 37 4.46 9.53 1.03
N THR A 38 5.38 9.65 0.08
CA THR A 38 5.57 10.86 -0.73
C THR A 38 5.26 10.53 -2.18
N ASN A 39 4.24 11.17 -2.77
CA ASN A 39 3.91 10.92 -4.16
C ASN A 39 4.90 11.61 -5.12
N GLU A 40 4.77 11.33 -6.42
CA GLU A 40 5.61 11.92 -7.48
C GLU A 40 5.59 13.46 -7.55
N TYR A 41 4.57 14.10 -6.98
CA TYR A 41 4.43 15.56 -6.89
C TYR A 41 5.09 16.15 -5.63
N GLY A 42 5.71 15.32 -4.78
CA GLY A 42 6.34 15.73 -3.54
C GLY A 42 5.37 15.95 -2.37
N ILE A 43 4.09 15.57 -2.50
CA ILE A 43 3.09 15.68 -1.43
C ILE A 43 3.27 14.50 -0.47
N GLN A 44 3.35 14.81 0.82
CA GLN A 44 3.58 13.84 1.89
C GLN A 44 2.30 13.46 2.62
N PHE A 45 2.16 12.16 2.86
CA PHE A 45 1.12 11.54 3.65
C PHE A 45 1.82 10.74 4.76
N GLU A 46 1.93 11.34 5.93
CA GLU A 46 2.53 10.70 7.11
C GLU A 46 1.56 9.70 7.74
N ASN A 47 2.02 8.85 8.66
CA ASN A 47 1.16 7.98 9.49
C ASN A 47 0.20 7.09 8.68
N ILE A 48 0.70 6.45 7.62
CA ILE A 48 -0.05 5.55 6.75
C ILE A 48 0.37 4.11 7.01
N GLU A 49 -0.58 3.20 7.17
CA GLU A 49 -0.29 1.79 7.44
C GLU A 49 -0.14 0.99 6.14
N ILE A 50 0.84 0.08 6.09
CA ILE A 50 0.96 -0.90 4.99
C ILE A 50 -0.12 -1.98 5.15
N LEU A 51 -0.93 -2.17 4.10
CA LEU A 51 -2.02 -3.16 4.06
C LEU A 51 -1.61 -4.49 3.42
N GLY A 52 -0.59 -4.48 2.56
CA GLY A 52 -0.09 -5.67 1.88
C GLY A 52 0.72 -5.34 0.65
N PHE A 53 1.07 -6.38 -0.11
CA PHE A 53 1.94 -6.25 -1.27
C PHE A 53 1.35 -6.95 -2.51
N THR A 54 1.90 -6.63 -3.68
CA THR A 54 1.60 -7.32 -4.93
C THR A 54 2.89 -7.69 -5.67
N ASN A 55 2.86 -8.78 -6.43
CA ASN A 55 3.88 -9.19 -7.38
C ASN A 55 3.41 -9.03 -8.84
N ASP A 56 2.35 -8.24 -9.06
CA ASP A 56 1.86 -7.94 -10.41
C ASP A 56 2.87 -7.06 -11.15
N GLU A 57 3.58 -7.67 -12.09
CA GLU A 57 4.62 -7.02 -12.90
C GLU A 57 4.04 -5.95 -13.85
N SER A 58 2.73 -5.95 -14.12
CA SER A 58 2.08 -4.95 -14.96
C SER A 58 2.00 -3.56 -14.30
N LEU A 59 2.22 -3.47 -12.99
CA LEU A 59 2.04 -2.25 -12.19
C LEU A 59 3.29 -1.36 -12.08
N GLN A 60 4.30 -1.56 -12.94
CA GLN A 60 5.46 -0.65 -13.08
C GLN A 60 6.11 -0.30 -11.73
N GLU A 61 6.57 -1.32 -11.00
CA GLU A 61 7.24 -1.21 -9.68
C GLU A 61 6.34 -0.82 -8.50
N ARG A 62 5.03 -0.61 -8.72
CA ARG A 62 4.07 -0.34 -7.64
C ARG A 62 3.71 -1.64 -6.96
N ILE A 63 4.18 -1.81 -5.73
CA ILE A 63 4.10 -3.09 -5.03
C ILE A 63 3.54 -3.02 -3.62
N VAL A 64 3.31 -1.82 -3.07
CA VAL A 64 2.86 -1.64 -1.67
C VAL A 64 1.45 -1.05 -1.62
N TYR A 65 0.51 -1.74 -0.98
CA TYR A 65 -0.81 -1.20 -0.68
C TYR A 65 -0.79 -0.46 0.66
N LEU A 66 -1.45 0.70 0.70
CA LEU A 66 -1.44 1.62 1.83
C LEU A 66 -2.86 1.92 2.32
N ASP A 67 -3.01 2.19 3.63
CA ASP A 67 -4.28 2.55 4.26
C ASP A 67 -4.61 4.04 4.06
N PHE A 68 -5.03 4.40 2.86
CA PHE A 68 -5.41 5.76 2.48
C PHE A 68 -6.47 5.77 1.37
N SER A 69 -6.88 6.95 0.93
CA SER A 69 -7.98 7.13 -0.04
C SER A 69 -7.77 6.39 -1.37
N CYS A 70 -6.53 6.07 -1.74
CA CYS A 70 -6.20 5.31 -2.95
C CYS A 70 -5.71 3.90 -2.64
N TYR A 71 -6.28 3.23 -1.64
CA TYR A 71 -5.91 1.87 -1.19
C TYR A 71 -5.88 0.80 -2.31
N TRP A 72 -6.60 1.02 -3.41
CA TRP A 72 -6.68 0.11 -4.56
C TRP A 72 -5.53 0.29 -5.55
N PHE A 73 -4.73 1.35 -5.39
CA PHE A 73 -3.61 1.69 -6.26
C PHE A 73 -2.30 1.62 -5.47
N PRO A 74 -1.47 0.58 -5.69
CA PRO A 74 -0.25 0.42 -4.92
C PRO A 74 0.77 1.51 -5.27
N VAL A 75 1.73 1.70 -4.38
CA VAL A 75 2.82 2.67 -4.50
C VAL A 75 4.16 1.98 -4.64
N LYS A 76 5.18 2.72 -5.06
CA LYS A 76 6.55 2.20 -5.16
C LYS A 76 7.19 2.17 -3.78
N LEU A 77 8.11 1.22 -3.57
CA LEU A 77 8.91 1.18 -2.33
C LEU A 77 9.73 2.46 -2.14
N SER A 78 10.22 3.07 -3.22
CA SER A 78 11.00 4.31 -3.17
C SER A 78 10.19 5.52 -2.72
N GLU A 79 8.86 5.44 -2.75
CA GLU A 79 7.94 6.51 -2.36
C GLU A 79 7.59 6.47 -0.87
N ILE A 80 8.00 5.43 -0.13
CA ILE A 80 7.67 5.26 1.29
C ILE A 80 8.91 5.26 2.19
N LYS A 81 8.76 5.80 3.41
CA LYS A 81 9.80 5.84 4.45
C LYS A 81 9.21 5.50 5.82
N LYS A 82 9.98 4.84 6.68
CA LYS A 82 9.64 4.65 8.10
C LYS A 82 9.91 5.91 8.91
#